data_AF-A0A6C0JX25-F1
#
_entry.id   AF-A0A6C0JX25-F1
#
_cell.length_a   1.000
_cell.length_b   1.000
_cell.length_c   1.000
_cell.angle_alpha   90.00
_cell.angle_beta   90.00
_cell.angle_gamma   90.00
#
_symmetry.space_group_name_H-M   'P 1'
#
loop_
_entity.id
_entity.type
_entity.pdbx_description
1 polymer ?
#
loop_
_entity_poly.entity_id
_entity_poly.type
_entity_poly.pdbx_seq_one_letter_code
_entity_poly.pdbx_strand_id
1 'polypeptide(L)'
;MSTPYNEDKNIIMSEDGTQTYEAAIMLSVKRQMEMMPITMQTPEYFDILKRVTKYLHKNCKHNIITDLIDIDPDRSKVISYCTICGNTL
;
A
#
# COMPACT_ATOMS: atom_id res chain seq x y z
N MET A 1 -15.83 -19.41 21.53
CA MET A 1 -15.09 -18.37 22.26
C MET A 1 -13.90 -17.97 21.40
N SER A 2 -14.03 -16.84 20.70
CA SER A 2 -12.94 -16.23 19.93
C SER A 2 -11.90 -15.70 20.91
N THR A 3 -10.66 -16.15 20.79
CA THR A 3 -9.55 -15.66 21.59
C THR A 3 -9.37 -14.16 21.37
N PRO A 4 -9.13 -13.36 22.42
CA PRO A 4 -8.85 -11.94 22.26
C PRO A 4 -7.53 -11.80 21.51
N TYR A 5 -7.56 -11.01 20.44
CA TYR A 5 -6.36 -10.61 19.71
C TYR A 5 -5.46 -9.85 20.69
N ASN A 6 -4.31 -10.44 21.05
CA ASN A 6 -3.38 -9.84 21.99
C ASN A 6 -2.56 -8.77 21.26
N GLU A 7 -2.68 -7.52 21.70
CA GLU A 7 -2.12 -6.31 21.05
C GLU A 7 -0.59 -6.19 21.23
N ASP A 8 0.03 -7.00 22.08
CA ASP A 8 1.48 -6.99 22.32
C ASP A 8 2.23 -8.01 21.44
N LYS A 9 2.05 -7.91 20.12
CA LYS A 9 2.98 -8.57 19.19
C LYS A 9 4.21 -7.68 19.08
N ASN A 10 5.38 -8.20 19.48
CA ASN A 10 6.68 -7.63 19.13
C ASN A 10 6.66 -7.27 17.64
N ILE A 11 6.58 -5.97 17.32
CA ILE A 11 6.56 -5.49 15.94
C ILE A 11 7.94 -5.77 15.35
N ILE A 12 8.03 -6.80 14.53
CA ILE A 12 9.26 -7.15 13.82
C ILE A 12 9.45 -6.13 12.71
N MET A 13 10.58 -5.43 12.72
CA MET A 13 10.97 -4.49 11.68
C MET A 13 11.60 -5.23 10.49
N SER A 14 11.46 -4.68 9.29
CA SER A 14 12.23 -5.10 8.12
C SER A 14 13.74 -4.88 8.32
N GLU A 15 14.58 -5.56 7.54
CA GLU A 15 16.04 -5.46 7.62
C GLU A 15 16.56 -4.03 7.48
N ASP A 16 15.91 -3.21 6.65
CA ASP A 16 16.23 -1.80 6.44
C ASP A 16 15.63 -0.86 7.51
N GLY A 17 14.82 -1.40 8.44
CA GLY A 17 14.16 -0.65 9.50
C GLY A 17 13.07 0.33 9.02
N THR A 18 12.71 0.33 7.74
CA THR A 18 11.77 1.32 7.20
C THR A 18 10.31 0.97 7.44
N GLN A 19 9.96 -0.32 7.50
CA GLN A 19 8.60 -0.82 7.65
C GLN A 19 8.52 -1.98 8.65
N THR A 20 7.32 -2.32 9.11
CA THR A 20 7.16 -3.62 9.77
C THR A 20 7.40 -4.73 8.74
N TYR A 21 7.89 -5.88 9.17
CA TYR A 21 8.14 -7.01 8.28
C TYR A 21 6.85 -7.46 7.57
N GLU A 22 5.71 -7.43 8.28
CA GLU A 22 4.39 -7.67 7.68
C GLU A 22 4.05 -6.64 6.58
N ALA A 23 4.26 -5.34 6.84
CA ALA A 23 4.02 -4.31 5.83
C ALA A 23 4.96 -4.45 4.63
N ALA A 24 6.23 -4.83 4.85
CA ALA A 24 7.19 -5.11 3.79
C ALA A 24 6.74 -6.29 2.90
N ILE A 25 6.25 -7.38 3.49
CA ILE A 25 5.65 -8.49 2.74
C ILE A 25 4.43 -8.02 1.96
N MET A 26 3.53 -7.27 2.59
CA MET A 26 2.31 -6.80 1.92
C MET A 26 2.60 -5.83 0.78
N LEU A 27 3.66 -5.01 0.88
CA LEU A 27 4.16 -4.19 -0.23
C LEU A 27 4.60 -5.07 -1.41
N SER A 28 5.33 -6.15 -1.13
CA SER A 28 5.74 -7.11 -2.18
C SER A 28 4.53 -7.79 -2.82
N VAL A 29 3.54 -8.21 -2.03
CA VAL A 29 2.29 -8.80 -2.53
C VAL A 29 1.54 -7.81 -3.42
N LYS A 30 1.35 -6.56 -2.97
CA LYS A 30 0.69 -5.52 -3.76
C LYS A 30 1.39 -5.33 -5.11
N ARG A 31 2.72 -5.17 -5.11
CA ARG A 31 3.50 -4.96 -6.34
C ARG A 31 3.34 -6.10 -7.33
N GLN A 32 3.38 -7.35 -6.86
CA GLN A 32 3.17 -8.52 -7.72
C GLN A 32 1.74 -8.58 -8.26
N MET A 33 0.75 -8.23 -7.44
CA MET A 33 -0.64 -8.23 -7.88
C MET A 33 -0.96 -7.13 -8.89
N GLU A 34 -0.32 -5.96 -8.75
CA GLU A 34 -0.48 -4.84 -9.68
C GLU A 34 0.12 -5.10 -11.07
N MET A 35 0.88 -6.19 -11.26
CA MET A 35 1.37 -6.61 -12.58
C MET A 35 0.27 -7.15 -13.49
N MET A 36 -0.88 -7.59 -12.95
CA MET A 36 -2.00 -8.09 -13.75
C MET A 36 -2.86 -6.94 -14.27
N PRO A 37 -3.08 -6.82 -15.60
CA PRO A 37 -3.98 -5.82 -16.15
C PRO A 37 -5.40 -5.95 -15.58
N ILE A 38 -6.05 -4.82 -15.28
CA ILE A 38 -7.40 -4.77 -14.67
C ILE A 38 -8.42 -5.58 -15.50
N THR A 39 -8.28 -5.57 -16.83
CA THR A 39 -9.15 -6.33 -17.75
C THR A 39 -9.06 -7.85 -17.60
N MET A 40 -8.03 -8.36 -16.93
CA MET A 40 -7.81 -9.79 -16.68
C MET A 40 -8.06 -10.17 -15.22
N GLN A 41 -8.38 -9.22 -14.36
CA GLN A 41 -8.63 -9.48 -12.94
C GLN A 41 -10.04 -10.02 -12.74
N THR A 42 -10.16 -11.12 -12.02
CA THR A 42 -11.46 -11.59 -11.53
C THR A 42 -11.94 -10.69 -10.39
N PRO A 43 -13.26 -10.67 -10.09
CA PRO A 43 -13.77 -9.92 -8.93
C PRO A 43 -13.08 -10.30 -7.61
N GLU A 44 -12.79 -11.58 -7.40
CA GLU A 44 -12.09 -12.08 -6.21
C GLU A 44 -10.65 -11.54 -6.13
N TYR A 45 -9.92 -11.55 -7.25
CA TYR A 45 -8.57 -11.00 -7.31
C TYR A 45 -8.55 -9.51 -6.95
N PHE A 46 -9.47 -8.75 -7.53
CA PHE A 46 -9.64 -7.33 -7.25
C PHE A 46 -9.93 -7.08 -5.76
N ASP A 47 -10.80 -7.88 -5.15
CA ASP A 47 -11.13 -7.76 -3.72
C ASP A 47 -9.93 -8.06 -2.82
N ILE A 48 -9.08 -9.03 -3.17
CA ILE A 48 -7.85 -9.32 -2.44
C ILE A 48 -6.88 -8.14 -2.56
N LEU A 49 -6.65 -7.62 -3.78
CA LEU A 49 -5.77 -6.46 -4.00
C LEU A 49 -6.27 -5.23 -3.22
N LYS A 50 -7.58 -5.02 -3.20
CA LYS A 50 -8.22 -3.94 -2.43
C LYS A 50 -7.98 -4.11 -0.93
N ARG A 51 -8.05 -5.33 -0.39
CA ARG A 51 -7.78 -5.64 1.02
C ARG A 51 -6.31 -5.43 1.38
N VAL A 52 -5.38 -5.85 0.51
CA VAL A 52 -3.94 -5.60 0.68
C VAL A 52 -3.66 -4.10 0.70
N THR A 53 -4.22 -3.37 -0.26
CA THR A 53 -4.09 -1.90 -0.35
C THR A 53 -4.64 -1.21 0.91
N LYS A 54 -5.81 -1.65 1.41
CA LYS A 54 -6.41 -1.13 2.65
C LYS A 54 -5.56 -1.44 3.88
N TYR A 55 -4.93 -2.62 3.95
CA TYR A 55 -4.00 -2.95 5.03
C TYR A 55 -2.80 -2.01 5.00
N LEU A 56 -2.20 -1.80 3.83
CA LEU A 56 -1.04 -0.90 3.67
C LEU A 56 -1.38 0.56 3.99
N HIS A 57 -2.58 1.01 3.64
CA HIS A 57 -3.06 2.36 4.01
C HIS A 57 -3.09 2.59 5.53
N LYS A 58 -3.21 1.52 6.34
CA LYS A 58 -3.22 1.64 7.80
C LYS A 58 -1.86 1.39 8.44
N ASN A 59 -1.07 0.50 7.86
CA ASN A 59 0.12 -0.06 8.51
C ASN A 59 1.45 0.35 7.86
N CYS A 60 1.41 0.96 6.68
CA CYS A 60 2.61 1.55 6.09
C CYS A 60 3.04 2.74 6.95
N LYS A 61 4.33 2.79 7.32
CA LYS A 61 4.96 4.02 7.80
C LYS A 61 5.12 4.95 6.60
N HIS A 62 4.09 5.74 6.32
CA HIS A 62 4.01 6.50 5.07
C HIS A 62 5.13 7.53 4.95
N ASN A 63 5.73 7.62 3.75
CA ASN A 63 6.60 8.72 3.36
C ASN A 63 5.90 9.53 2.27
N ILE A 64 5.14 10.54 2.71
CA ILE A 64 4.29 11.37 1.85
C ILE A 64 5.12 12.47 1.23
N ILE A 65 5.04 12.57 -0.10
CA ILE A 65 5.57 13.71 -0.84
C ILE A 65 4.43 14.39 -1.58
N THR A 66 4.66 15.64 -1.95
CA THR A 66 3.78 16.42 -2.81
C THR A 66 4.50 16.65 -4.12
N ASP A 67 3.83 16.30 -5.21
CA ASP A 67 4.36 16.40 -6.56
C ASP A 67 3.40 17.20 -7.44
N LEU A 68 3.94 17.84 -8.48
CA LEU A 68 3.18 18.55 -9.49
C LEU A 68 3.21 17.70 -10.77
N ILE A 69 2.10 17.02 -11.06
CA ILE A 69 1.98 16.21 -12.27
C ILE A 69 1.35 17.02 -13.38
N ASP A 70 1.92 16.94 -14.58
CA ASP A 70 1.32 17.48 -15.78
C ASP A 70 0.18 16.55 -16.23
N ILE A 71 -1.03 17.10 -16.39
CA ILE A 71 -2.18 16.38 -16.95
C ILE A 71 -2.19 16.56 -18.46
N ASP A 72 -1.97 17.80 -18.90
CA ASP A 72 -1.86 18.21 -20.31
C ASP A 72 -0.96 19.48 -20.38
N PRO A 73 -0.56 19.93 -21.58
CA PRO A 73 0.42 21.02 -21.73
C PRO A 73 0.06 22.32 -21.01
N ASP A 74 -1.23 22.56 -20.73
CA ASP A 74 -1.72 23.79 -20.11
C ASP A 74 -2.20 23.56 -18.66
N ARG A 75 -2.20 22.32 -18.17
CA ARG A 75 -2.80 21.96 -16.88
C ARG A 75 -1.92 21.00 -16.10
N SER A 76 -1.47 21.47 -14.95
CA SER A 76 -0.81 20.67 -13.93
C SER A 76 -1.70 20.48 -12.71
N LYS A 77 -1.53 19.37 -11.98
CA LYS A 77 -2.22 19.09 -10.73
C LYS A 77 -1.22 18.74 -9.64
N VAL A 78 -1.41 19.38 -8.48
CA VAL A 78 -0.70 18.99 -7.27
C VAL A 78 -1.34 17.71 -6.72
N ILE A 79 -0.51 16.70 -6.49
CA ILE A 79 -0.90 15.44 -5.85
C ILE A 79 -0.01 15.18 -4.64
N SER A 80 -0.57 14.54 -3.61
CA SER A 80 0.20 14.04 -2.48
C SER A 80 0.03 12.53 -2.37
N TYR A 81 1.15 11.82 -2.31
CA TYR A 81 1.15 10.37 -2.28
C TYR A 81 2.31 9.81 -1.46
N CYS A 82 2.11 8.59 -0.96
CA CYS A 82 3.16 7.84 -0.31
C CYS A 82 4.10 7.24 -1.34
N THR A 83 5.38 7.61 -1.27
CA THR A 83 6.45 7.04 -2.13
C THR A 83 6.68 5.54 -1.90
N ILE A 84 6.19 4.99 -0.79
CA ILE A 84 6.42 3.59 -0.40
C ILE A 84 5.29 2.68 -0.90
N CYS A 85 4.03 3.02 -0.57
CA CYS A 85 2.86 2.19 -0.89
C CYS A 85 2.04 2.69 -2.08
N GLY A 86 2.30 3.91 -2.56
CA GLY A 86 1.58 4.53 -3.67
C GLY A 86 0.20 5.08 -3.32
N ASN A 87 -0.24 4.97 -2.05
CA ASN A 87 -1.53 5.52 -1.63
C ASN A 87 -1.47 7.04 -1.58
N THR A 88 -2.47 7.69 -2.18
CA THR A 88 -2.77 9.11 -1.99
C THR A 88 -3.47 9.28 -0.63
N LEU A 89 -3.14 10.35 0.09
CA LEU A 89 -3.83 10.75 1.33
C LEU A 89 -4.96 11.73 1.03
#